data_AF-A0ABD7YXN7-F1
#
_entry.id   AF-A0ABD7YXN7-F1
#
_cell.length_a   1.000
_cell.length_b   1.000
_cell.length_c   1.000
_cell.angle_alpha   90.00
_cell.angle_beta   90.00
_cell.angle_gamma   90.00
#
_symmetry.space_group_name_H-M   'P 1'
#
loop_
_entity.id
_entity.type
_entity.pdbx_description
1 polymer ?
#
loop_
_entity_poly.entity_id
_entity_poly.type
_entity_poly.pdbx_seq_one_letter_code
_entity_poly.pdbx_strand_id
1 'polypeptide(L)'
;MSYFNLNLPIYHTTIRSKEDLNKRVDTGEHNVILNSRAKDFSSVSLEVKAFLEYARENKTSNEFTEDLDKEVKPSTETRGSFMTWEEKLAEERYYAGKKERKELIVNAIKNQEKLGNSRQDIINSVADFLSIDKEEVARYYDEEMLVK
;
A
#
# COMPACT_ATOMS: atom_id res chain seq x y z
N MET A 1 -49.52 -22.35 9.29
CA MET A 1 -49.63 -21.40 8.16
C MET A 1 -48.59 -20.31 8.39
N SER A 2 -47.54 -20.31 7.57
CA SER A 2 -46.38 -19.42 7.71
C SER A 2 -46.71 -18.05 7.13
N TYR A 3 -46.62 -16.99 7.93
CA TYR A 3 -46.90 -15.60 7.57
C TYR A 3 -45.88 -15.00 6.57
N PHE A 4 -44.92 -15.78 6.07
CA PHE A 4 -43.80 -15.30 5.24
C PHE A 4 -44.07 -15.27 3.72
N ASN A 5 -45.28 -15.61 3.26
CA ASN A 5 -45.64 -15.64 1.82
C ASN A 5 -46.35 -14.38 1.30
N LEU A 6 -46.38 -13.29 2.09
CA LEU A 6 -46.83 -11.99 1.58
C LEU A 6 -45.60 -11.23 1.10
N ASN A 7 -45.62 -10.82 -0.17
CA ASN A 7 -44.59 -10.07 -0.89
C ASN A 7 -44.43 -8.64 -0.33
N LEU A 8 -44.25 -8.54 0.98
CA LEU A 8 -44.12 -7.31 1.75
C LEU A 8 -42.65 -6.92 1.83
N PRO A 9 -42.32 -5.62 1.80
CA PRO A 9 -40.95 -5.17 1.89
C PRO A 9 -40.34 -5.59 3.23
N ILE A 10 -39.27 -6.36 3.14
CA ILE A 10 -38.45 -6.77 4.28
C ILE A 10 -37.41 -5.68 4.50
N TYR A 11 -37.44 -5.04 5.68
CA TYR A 11 -36.45 -4.05 6.06
C TYR A 11 -35.40 -4.69 6.97
N HIS A 12 -34.12 -4.46 6.69
CA HIS A 12 -33.02 -4.81 7.57
C HIS A 12 -32.34 -3.54 8.09
N THR A 13 -31.96 -3.53 9.37
CA THR A 13 -31.19 -2.43 9.97
C THR A 13 -29.76 -2.90 10.16
N THR A 14 -28.77 -2.08 9.76
CA THR A 14 -27.35 -2.39 9.94
C THR A 14 -26.65 -1.29 10.72
N ILE A 15 -25.84 -1.64 11.71
CA ILE A 15 -24.98 -0.69 12.44
C ILE A 15 -23.65 -0.54 11.70
N ARG A 16 -23.24 0.71 11.45
CA ARG A 16 -22.01 1.05 10.71
C ARG A 16 -21.16 2.04 11.49
N SER A 17 -19.85 2.02 11.26
CA SER A 17 -18.95 3.01 11.86
C SER A 17 -19.25 4.40 11.29
N LYS A 18 -19.24 5.42 12.16
CA LYS A 18 -19.37 6.82 11.73
C LYS A 18 -18.10 7.33 11.04
N GLU A 19 -16.94 6.77 11.39
CA GLU A 19 -15.64 7.14 10.81
C GLU A 19 -15.40 6.49 9.45
N ASP A 20 -16.04 5.34 9.18
CA ASP A 20 -16.02 4.66 7.89
C ASP A 20 -17.38 4.00 7.61
N LEU A 21 -18.17 4.64 6.74
CA LEU A 21 -19.53 4.20 6.38
C LEU A 21 -19.56 2.91 5.56
N ASN A 22 -18.43 2.44 5.05
CA ASN A 22 -18.31 1.14 4.38
C ASN A 22 -18.04 0.01 5.37
N LYS A 23 -17.59 0.32 6.59
CA LYS A 23 -17.32 -0.65 7.63
C LYS A 23 -18.58 -1.00 8.40
N ARG A 24 -19.10 -2.21 8.16
CA ARG A 24 -20.19 -2.81 8.95
C ARG A 24 -19.64 -3.23 10.31
N VAL A 25 -20.34 -2.86 11.37
CA VAL A 25 -19.98 -3.22 12.76
C VAL A 25 -20.61 -4.56 13.14
N ASP A 26 -21.81 -4.80 12.62
CA ASP A 26 -22.58 -6.02 12.88
C ASP A 26 -22.34 -7.04 11.74
N THR A 27 -21.42 -7.97 11.97
CA THR A 27 -21.09 -9.08 11.04
C THR A 27 -21.64 -10.42 11.52
N GLY A 28 -22.49 -10.44 12.57
CA GLY A 28 -22.96 -11.68 13.19
C GLY A 28 -21.95 -12.36 14.12
N GLU A 29 -20.73 -11.81 14.23
CA GLU A 29 -19.72 -12.19 15.22
C GLU A 29 -19.72 -11.15 16.36
N HIS A 30 -19.40 -11.57 17.58
CA HIS A 30 -19.29 -10.67 18.73
C HIS A 30 -18.06 -9.76 18.56
N ASN A 31 -18.21 -8.70 17.80
CA ASN A 31 -17.15 -7.71 17.55
C ASN A 31 -17.07 -6.72 18.71
N VAL A 32 -15.94 -6.69 19.40
CA VAL A 32 -15.64 -5.63 20.39
C VAL A 32 -14.76 -4.59 19.73
N ILE A 33 -15.29 -3.39 19.52
CA ILE A 33 -14.53 -2.24 19.00
C ILE A 33 -14.07 -1.40 20.19
N LEU A 34 -12.76 -1.32 20.37
CA LEU A 34 -12.14 -0.50 21.40
C LEU A 34 -11.39 0.66 20.75
N ASN A 35 -11.65 1.88 21.23
CA ASN A 35 -10.96 3.07 20.74
C ASN A 35 -9.82 3.43 21.70
N SER A 36 -8.58 3.21 21.29
CA SER A 36 -7.38 3.56 22.07
C SER A 36 -7.18 5.07 22.29
N ARG A 37 -7.95 5.91 21.60
CA ARG A 37 -7.96 7.38 21.78
C ARG A 37 -9.14 7.87 22.62
N ALA A 38 -9.94 6.98 23.19
CA ALA A 38 -10.99 7.37 24.11
C ALA A 38 -10.40 8.14 25.31
N LYS A 39 -11.09 9.19 25.76
CA LYS A 39 -10.67 9.99 26.92
C LYS A 39 -10.96 9.28 28.24
N ASP A 40 -11.85 8.30 28.22
CA ASP A 40 -12.26 7.53 29.37
C ASP A 40 -12.23 6.03 29.06
N PHE A 41 -11.61 5.28 29.95
CA PHE A 41 -11.48 3.82 29.93
C PHE A 41 -12.12 3.18 31.17
N SER A 42 -12.96 3.92 31.91
CA SER A 42 -13.64 3.45 33.12
C SER A 42 -14.53 2.22 32.90
N SER A 43 -14.97 2.00 31.65
CA SER A 43 -15.84 0.88 31.26
C SER A 43 -15.10 -0.39 30.85
N VAL A 44 -13.76 -0.40 30.82
CA VAL A 44 -12.95 -1.57 30.45
C VAL A 44 -12.14 -2.08 31.63
N SER A 45 -11.70 -3.34 31.57
CA SER A 45 -10.82 -3.91 32.60
C SER A 45 -9.47 -3.17 32.66
N LEU A 46 -8.79 -3.27 33.80
CA LEU A 46 -7.48 -2.65 34.01
C LEU A 46 -6.43 -3.12 33.00
N GLU A 47 -6.45 -4.40 32.62
CA GLU A 47 -5.55 -4.96 31.61
C GLU A 47 -5.84 -4.41 30.21
N VAL A 48 -7.12 -4.29 29.83
CA VAL A 48 -7.50 -3.72 28.53
C VAL A 48 -7.17 -2.23 28.49
N LYS A 49 -7.36 -1.52 29.60
CA LYS A 49 -6.92 -0.12 29.73
C LYS A 49 -5.41 0.01 29.53
N ALA A 50 -4.62 -0.79 30.24
CA ALA A 50 -3.15 -0.80 30.12
C ALA A 50 -2.71 -1.11 28.68
N PHE A 51 -3.36 -2.08 28.02
CA PHE A 51 -3.11 -2.39 26.62
C PHE A 51 -3.41 -1.20 25.68
N LEU A 52 -4.55 -0.53 25.86
CA LEU A 52 -4.95 0.60 25.01
C LEU A 52 -4.03 1.81 25.23
N GLU A 53 -3.59 2.05 26.46
CA GLU A 53 -2.61 3.07 26.80
C GLU A 53 -1.23 2.74 26.20
N TYR A 54 -0.79 1.48 26.28
CA TYR A 54 0.43 1.00 25.63
C TYR A 54 0.37 1.16 24.11
N ALA A 55 -0.72 0.74 23.46
CA ALA A 55 -0.91 0.90 22.01
C ALA A 55 -0.91 2.38 21.56
N ARG A 56 -1.25 3.31 22.45
CA ARG A 56 -1.25 4.75 22.17
C ARG A 56 0.10 5.42 22.42
N GLU A 57 0.69 5.18 23.59
CA GLU A 57 1.84 5.94 24.09
C GLU A 57 3.15 5.15 24.07
N ASN A 58 3.09 3.86 23.75
CA ASN A 58 4.21 2.93 23.80
C ASN A 58 4.90 2.90 25.19
N LYS A 59 4.09 3.02 26.24
CA LYS A 59 4.53 3.01 27.65
C LYS A 59 3.96 1.80 28.36
N THR A 60 4.83 1.11 29.09
CA THR A 60 4.44 -0.01 29.94
C THR A 60 3.85 0.52 31.25
N SER A 61 2.81 -0.13 31.75
CA SER A 61 2.11 0.27 32.97
C SER A 61 1.81 -0.92 33.90
N ASN A 62 1.95 -2.14 33.42
CA ASN A 62 1.78 -3.38 34.18
C ASN A 62 2.60 -4.53 33.57
N GLU A 63 2.68 -5.66 34.28
CA GLU A 63 3.40 -6.87 33.87
C GLU A 63 3.01 -7.33 32.45
N PHE A 64 1.71 -7.33 32.14
CA PHE A 64 1.22 -7.65 30.79
C PHE A 64 1.83 -6.76 29.69
N THR A 65 1.82 -5.45 29.87
CA THR A 65 2.43 -4.53 28.88
C THR A 65 3.95 -4.59 28.87
N GLU A 66 4.60 -4.95 29.98
CA GLU A 66 6.05 -5.15 30.03
C GLU A 66 6.49 -6.39 29.25
N ASP A 67 5.75 -7.48 29.36
CA ASP A 67 6.02 -8.69 28.59
C ASP A 67 5.70 -8.48 27.10
N LEU A 68 4.61 -7.77 26.81
CA LEU A 68 4.29 -7.35 25.45
C LEU A 68 5.38 -6.44 24.86
N ASP A 69 5.93 -5.50 25.63
CA ASP A 69 7.03 -4.62 25.17
C ASP A 69 8.32 -5.39 24.92
N LYS A 70 8.61 -6.46 25.67
CA LYS A 70 9.75 -7.36 25.39
C LYS A 70 9.56 -8.17 24.11
N GLU A 71 8.33 -8.61 23.82
CA GLU A 71 8.01 -9.37 22.59
C GLU A 71 7.90 -8.48 21.36
N VAL A 72 7.36 -7.26 21.50
CA VAL A 72 7.11 -6.31 20.41
C VAL A 72 8.35 -5.47 20.10
N LYS A 73 9.24 -5.23 21.08
CA LYS A 73 10.53 -4.61 20.78
C LYS A 73 11.29 -5.51 19.83
N PRO A 74 11.70 -5.01 18.66
CA PRO A 74 12.47 -5.81 17.74
C PRO A 74 13.74 -6.24 18.45
N SER A 75 13.96 -7.56 18.54
CA SER A 75 15.28 -8.06 18.88
C SER A 75 16.28 -7.47 17.88
N THR A 76 17.55 -7.37 18.27
CA THR A 76 18.61 -6.87 17.38
C THR A 76 18.61 -7.59 16.01
N GLU A 77 18.15 -8.83 16.00
CA GLU A 77 17.93 -9.67 14.83
C GLU A 77 16.74 -9.20 13.97
N THR A 78 15.57 -8.91 14.56
CA THR A 78 14.39 -8.38 13.84
C THR A 78 14.67 -7.01 13.22
N ARG A 79 15.47 -6.16 13.90
CA ARG A 79 15.88 -4.85 13.36
C ARG A 79 16.81 -5.00 12.15
N GLY A 80 17.71 -5.98 12.17
CA GLY A 80 18.58 -6.32 11.04
C GLY A 80 17.80 -6.87 9.85
N SER A 81 16.81 -7.74 10.11
CA SER A 81 15.92 -8.22 9.05
C SER A 81 15.07 -7.10 8.44
N PHE A 82 14.51 -6.20 9.26
CA PHE A 82 13.70 -5.08 8.76
C PHE A 82 14.49 -4.14 7.85
N MET A 83 15.71 -3.74 8.24
CA MET A 83 16.59 -2.92 7.38
C MET A 83 16.92 -3.64 6.07
N THR A 84 17.23 -4.94 6.12
CA THR A 84 17.48 -5.75 4.92
C THR A 84 16.27 -5.77 3.98
N TRP A 85 15.05 -5.81 4.52
CA TRP A 85 13.83 -5.78 3.70
C TRP A 85 13.55 -4.41 3.09
N GLU A 86 13.79 -3.32 3.84
CA GLU A 86 13.67 -1.97 3.28
C GLU A 86 14.70 -1.72 2.16
N GLU A 87 15.95 -2.18 2.35
CA GLU A 87 16.99 -2.12 1.32
C GLU A 87 16.60 -2.92 0.07
N LYS A 88 16.13 -4.16 0.23
CA LYS A 88 15.64 -4.98 -0.89
C LYS A 88 14.45 -4.34 -1.59
N LEU A 89 13.50 -3.78 -0.85
CA LEU A 89 12.34 -3.12 -1.42
C LEU A 89 12.72 -1.84 -2.17
N ALA A 90 13.70 -1.08 -1.66
CA ALA A 90 14.24 0.09 -2.33
C ALA A 90 14.97 -0.29 -3.63
N GLU A 91 15.74 -1.38 -3.60
CA GLU A 91 16.42 -1.94 -4.76
C GLU A 91 15.41 -2.42 -5.82
N GLU A 92 14.39 -3.18 -5.42
CA GLU A 92 13.32 -3.63 -6.31
C GLU A 92 12.57 -2.46 -6.95
N ARG A 93 12.23 -1.43 -6.16
CA ARG A 93 11.59 -0.20 -6.68
C ARG A 93 12.48 0.55 -7.66
N TYR A 94 13.79 0.63 -7.37
CA TYR A 94 14.76 1.27 -8.26
C TYR A 94 14.84 0.56 -9.61
N TYR A 95 14.96 -0.77 -9.61
CA TYR A 95 15.00 -1.55 -10.85
C TYR A 95 13.67 -1.59 -11.58
N ALA A 96 12.53 -1.63 -10.86
CA ALA A 96 11.20 -1.53 -11.45
C ALA A 96 11.02 -0.18 -12.18
N GLY A 97 11.35 0.94 -11.53
CA GLY A 97 11.28 2.26 -12.15
C GLY A 97 12.21 2.41 -13.35
N LYS A 98 13.43 1.83 -13.29
CA LYS A 98 14.36 1.80 -14.43
C LYS A 98 13.81 0.98 -15.60
N LYS A 99 13.15 -0.15 -15.32
CA LYS A 99 12.53 -1.01 -16.33
C LYS A 99 11.32 -0.34 -16.98
N GLU A 100 10.41 0.23 -16.20
CA GLU A 100 9.26 0.98 -16.70
C GLU A 100 9.69 2.16 -17.57
N ARG A 101 10.72 2.90 -17.14
CA ARG A 101 11.28 4.00 -17.92
C ARG A 101 11.88 3.52 -19.25
N LYS A 102 12.62 2.42 -19.25
CA LYS A 102 13.13 1.82 -20.50
C LYS A 102 11.97 1.43 -21.42
N GLU A 103 10.97 0.72 -20.91
CA GLU A 103 9.82 0.26 -21.70
C GLU A 103 9.04 1.42 -22.34
N LEU A 104 8.85 2.53 -21.61
CA LEU A 104 8.20 3.74 -22.13
C LEU A 104 8.97 4.34 -23.32
N ILE A 105 10.29 4.51 -23.18
CA ILE A 105 11.14 5.07 -24.25
C ILE A 105 11.13 4.16 -25.47
N VAL A 106 11.30 2.85 -25.26
CA VAL A 106 11.33 1.86 -26.35
C VAL A 106 9.99 1.76 -27.07
N ASN A 107 8.86 1.81 -26.35
CA ASN A 107 7.54 1.81 -26.96
C ASN A 107 7.29 3.09 -27.78
N ALA A 108 7.73 4.25 -27.29
CA ALA A 108 7.65 5.50 -28.04
C ALA A 108 8.48 5.44 -29.33
N ILE A 109 9.71 4.92 -29.26
CA ILE A 109 10.57 4.68 -30.43
C ILE A 109 9.89 3.75 -31.44
N LYS A 110 9.41 2.58 -31.02
CA LYS A 110 8.75 1.59 -31.89
C LYS A 110 7.48 2.13 -32.54
N ASN A 111 6.72 2.97 -31.83
CA ASN A 111 5.54 3.61 -32.40
C ASN A 111 5.91 4.61 -33.50
N GLN A 112 6.97 5.40 -33.31
CA GLN A 112 7.43 6.35 -34.32
C GLN A 112 8.09 5.65 -35.52
N GLU A 113 8.80 4.55 -35.30
CA GLU A 113 9.34 3.70 -36.38
C GLU A 113 8.22 3.13 -37.26
N LYS A 114 7.13 2.63 -36.66
CA LYS A 114 5.96 2.15 -37.40
C LYS A 114 5.30 3.21 -38.28
N LEU A 115 5.45 4.48 -37.93
CA LEU A 115 4.97 5.61 -38.74
C LEU A 115 5.91 5.95 -39.91
N GLY A 116 7.05 5.26 -40.03
CA GLY A 116 8.03 5.45 -41.10
C GLY A 116 8.94 6.65 -40.88
N ASN A 117 9.02 7.18 -39.64
CA ASN A 117 9.85 8.33 -39.33
C ASN A 117 11.35 7.98 -39.38
N SER A 118 12.17 8.96 -39.77
CA SER A 118 13.62 8.79 -39.80
C SER A 118 14.19 8.68 -38.39
N ARG A 119 15.35 8.03 -38.22
CA ARG A 119 16.02 7.91 -36.91
C ARG A 119 16.15 9.26 -36.20
N GLN A 120 16.52 10.32 -36.93
CA GLN A 120 16.73 11.64 -36.33
C GLN A 120 15.41 12.27 -35.85
N ASP A 121 14.32 12.09 -36.60
CA ASP A 121 13.00 12.58 -36.24
C ASP A 121 12.43 11.81 -35.05
N ILE A 122 12.65 10.49 -34.99
CA ILE A 122 12.28 9.65 -33.86
C ILE A 122 13.00 10.13 -32.59
N ILE A 123 14.32 10.33 -32.66
CA ILE A 123 15.12 10.79 -31.52
C ILE A 123 14.62 12.15 -31.02
N ASN A 124 14.43 13.11 -31.93
CA ASN A 124 13.93 14.44 -31.57
C ASN A 124 12.52 14.36 -30.96
N SER A 125 11.58 13.67 -31.62
CA SER A 125 10.18 13.61 -31.17
C SER A 125 10.03 12.90 -29.83
N VAL A 126 10.76 11.81 -29.59
CA VAL A 126 10.69 11.07 -28.32
C VAL A 126 11.37 11.85 -27.20
N ALA A 127 12.51 12.49 -27.47
CA ALA A 127 13.19 13.35 -26.51
C ALA A 127 12.29 14.53 -26.08
N ASP A 128 11.65 15.20 -27.04
CA ASP A 128 10.74 16.31 -26.76
C ASP A 128 9.47 15.82 -26.01
N PHE A 129 8.87 14.71 -26.45
CA PHE A 129 7.65 14.16 -25.84
C PHE A 129 7.87 13.70 -24.39
N LEU A 130 8.99 13.02 -24.11
CA LEU A 130 9.31 12.52 -22.78
C LEU A 130 10.13 13.52 -21.94
N SER A 131 10.52 14.66 -22.53
CA SER A 131 11.41 15.65 -21.91
C SER A 131 12.71 15.02 -21.38
N ILE A 132 13.34 14.17 -22.20
CA ILE A 132 14.60 13.50 -21.89
C ILE A 132 15.68 13.85 -22.91
N ASP A 133 16.91 13.51 -22.55
CA ASP A 133 18.09 13.78 -23.35
C ASP A 133 18.11 12.99 -24.67
N LYS A 134 18.58 13.62 -25.75
CA LYS A 134 18.54 13.02 -27.10
C LYS A 134 19.54 11.87 -27.21
N GLU A 135 20.69 11.97 -26.55
CA GLU A 135 21.71 10.93 -26.51
C GLU A 135 21.20 9.70 -25.75
N GLU A 136 20.36 9.88 -24.75
CA GLU A 136 19.66 8.79 -24.08
C GLU A 136 18.68 8.07 -25.00
N VAL A 137 17.84 8.79 -25.75
CA VAL A 137 16.93 8.18 -26.74
C VAL A 137 17.71 7.48 -27.85
N ALA A 138 18.79 8.09 -28.34
CA ALA A 138 19.65 7.51 -29.37
C ALA A 138 20.24 6.17 -28.93
N ARG A 139 20.69 6.06 -27.68
CA ARG A 139 21.22 4.81 -27.12
C ARG A 139 20.17 3.69 -27.11
N TYR A 140 18.96 3.99 -26.64
CA TYR A 140 17.86 3.01 -26.63
C TYR A 140 17.39 2.64 -28.04
N TYR A 141 17.41 3.61 -28.96
CA TYR A 141 17.14 3.35 -30.37
C TYR A 141 18.16 2.36 -30.94
N ASP A 142 19.45 2.62 -30.74
CA ASP A 142 20.52 1.78 -31.29
C ASP A 142 20.53 0.38 -30.66
N GLU A 143 20.32 0.27 -29.34
CA GLU A 143 20.20 -1.01 -28.63
C GLU A 143 19.04 -1.89 -29.12
N GLU A 144 17.88 -1.30 -29.42
CA GLU A 144 16.67 -2.08 -29.75
C GLU A 144 16.43 -2.24 -31.26
N MET A 145 16.95 -1.31 -32.07
CA MET A 145 16.66 -1.24 -33.51
C MET A 145 17.81 -1.74 -34.40
N LEU A 146 19.06 -1.71 -33.92
CA LEU A 146 20.21 -2.18 -34.69
C LEU A 146 20.61 -3.64 -34.38
N VAL A 147 19.94 -4.30 -33.42
CA VAL A 147 20.17 -5.73 -33.09
C VAL A 147 19.31 -6.66 -33.98
N LYS A 148 19.05 -6.29 -35.23
CA LYS A 148 18.41 -7.17 -36.23
C LYS A 148 19.44 -7.92 -37.06
#